data_AF-A0A132GR27-F1
#
_entry.id   AF-A0A132GR27-F1
#
_cell.length_a   1.000
_cell.length_b   1.000
_cell.length_c   1.000
_cell.angle_alpha   90.00
_cell.angle_beta   90.00
_cell.angle_gamma   90.00
#
_symmetry.space_group_name_H-M   'P 1'
#
loop_
_entity.id
_entity.type
_entity.pdbx_description
1 polymer ?
#
loop_
_entity_poly.entity_id
_entity_poly.type
_entity_poly.pdbx_seq_one_letter_code
_entity_poly.pdbx_strand_id
1 'polypeptide(L)' 'MEQRTMKPMPTRRGIIRMTDGGRVAMPQTDVWMTKEEISDMLGLPEADVFRAIRTIYRKSELYEHETM' A
#
# COMPACT_ATOMS: atom_id res chain seq x y z
N MET A 1 -22.39 -19.74 -3.65
CA MET A 1 -21.67 -18.63 -3.02
C MET A 1 -20.21 -19.02 -3.02
N GLU A 2 -19.46 -18.49 -3.99
CA GLU A 2 -18.07 -18.88 -4.20
C GLU A 2 -17.22 -18.30 -3.07
N GLN A 3 -16.57 -19.18 -2.32
CA GLN A 3 -15.61 -18.78 -1.30
C GLN A 3 -14.47 -18.07 -2.03
N ARG A 4 -14.47 -16.74 -1.96
CA ARG A 4 -13.45 -15.88 -2.55
C ARG A 4 -12.12 -16.25 -1.92
N THR A 5 -11.30 -16.97 -2.66
CA THR A 5 -9.96 -17.36 -2.21
C THR A 5 -9.12 -16.11 -2.05
N MET A 6 -8.77 -15.80 -0.82
CA MET A 6 -7.90 -14.68 -0.46
C MET A 6 -6.51 -14.90 -1.07
N LYS A 7 -6.00 -13.94 -1.83
CA LYS A 7 -4.61 -13.97 -2.28
C LYS A 7 -3.72 -13.71 -1.06
N PRO A 8 -2.87 -14.65 -0.64
CA PRO A 8 -2.00 -14.44 0.53
C PRO A 8 -0.98 -13.34 0.22
N MET A 9 -0.72 -12.47 1.19
CA MET A 9 0.32 -11.45 1.04
C MET A 9 1.67 -12.11 0.75
N PRO A 10 2.46 -11.60 -0.22
CA PRO A 10 3.75 -12.18 -0.57
C PRO A 10 4.70 -12.15 0.63
N THR A 11 5.33 -13.28 0.92
CA THR A 11 6.31 -13.44 2.03
C THR A 11 7.56 -12.57 1.87
N ARG A 12 7.79 -12.03 0.66
CA ARG A 12 8.87 -11.08 0.36
C ARG A 12 8.27 -9.86 -0.33
N ARG A 13 8.58 -8.67 0.18
CA ARG A 13 8.20 -7.40 -0.44
C ARG A 13 9.35 -6.76 -1.18
N GLY A 14 9.04 -6.08 -2.28
CA GLY A 14 9.95 -5.18 -2.95
C GLY A 14 10.17 -3.89 -2.15
N ILE A 15 11.34 -3.27 -2.30
CA ILE A 15 11.65 -1.94 -1.75
C ILE A 15 11.81 -0.97 -2.91
N ILE A 16 11.04 0.12 -2.88
CA ILE A 16 11.24 1.24 -3.80
C ILE A 16 12.53 1.94 -3.37
N ARG A 17 13.52 2.00 -4.26
CA ARG A 17 14.81 2.64 -3.98
C ARG A 17 14.90 3.97 -4.70
N MET A 18 15.37 4.99 -4.01
CA MET A 18 15.78 6.25 -4.61
C MET A 18 17.30 6.37 -4.53
N THR A 19 17.94 6.64 -5.65
CA THR A 19 19.39 6.91 -5.70
C THR A 19 19.66 8.37 -5.33
N ASP A 20 20.89 8.69 -4.93
CA ASP A 20 21.33 10.05 -4.59
C ASP A 20 21.06 11.10 -5.69
N GLY A 21 20.92 10.68 -6.96
CA GLY A 21 20.53 11.53 -8.08
C GLY A 21 19.02 11.69 -8.30
N GLY A 22 18.18 11.29 -7.34
CA GLY A 22 16.72 11.37 -7.43
C GLY A 22 16.05 10.35 -8.37
N ARG A 23 16.80 9.40 -8.95
CA ARG A 23 16.21 8.32 -9.76
C ARG A 23 15.48 7.33 -8.85
N VAL A 24 14.24 7.03 -9.19
CA VAL A 24 13.41 6.02 -8.52
C VAL A 24 13.49 4.69 -9.27
N ALA A 25 13.82 3.62 -8.57
CA ALA A 25 13.87 2.25 -9.10
C ALA A 25 12.76 1.41 -8.46
N MET A 26 11.87 0.87 -9.30
CA MET A 26 10.80 -0.02 -8.88
C MET A 26 11.30 -1.47 -8.81
N PRO A 27 10.98 -2.21 -7.73
CA PRO A 27 11.34 -3.62 -7.61
C PRO A 27 10.47 -4.48 -8.55
N GLN A 28 10.99 -5.67 -8.90
CA GLN A 28 10.25 -6.68 -9.66
C GLN A 28 9.31 -7.55 -8.78
N THR A 29 9.30 -7.27 -7.48
CA THR A 29 8.45 -7.95 -6.49
C THR A 29 7.43 -6.96 -5.98
N ASP A 30 6.23 -7.46 -5.68
CA ASP A 30 5.14 -6.66 -5.12
C ASP A 30 5.61 -5.80 -3.94
N VAL A 31 5.17 -4.54 -3.95
CA VAL A 31 5.42 -3.59 -2.87
C VAL A 31 4.17 -3.48 -2.03
N TRP A 32 4.34 -3.56 -0.72
CA TRP A 32 3.29 -3.27 0.24
C TRP A 32 3.92 -2.59 1.46
N MET A 33 3.12 -1.75 2.11
CA MET A 33 3.47 -1.08 3.36
C MET A 33 2.30 -1.22 4.33
N THR A 34 2.60 -1.36 5.62
CA THR A 34 1.57 -1.31 6.66
C THR A 34 1.10 0.13 6.88
N LYS A 35 0.01 0.33 7.62
CA LYS A 35 -0.50 1.69 7.88
C LYS A 35 0.49 2.49 8.73
N GLU A 36 1.14 1.81 9.66
CA GLU A 36 2.20 2.31 10.53
C GLU A 36 3.40 2.77 9.72
N GLU A 37 3.88 1.96 8.77
CA GLU A 37 4.99 2.34 7.89
C GLU A 37 4.68 3.56 7.03
N ILE A 38 3.44 3.68 6.53
CA ILE A 38 2.96 4.87 5.81
C ILE A 38 2.88 6.08 6.75
N SER A 39 2.43 5.86 7.98
CA SER A 39 2.36 6.87 9.05
C SER A 39 3.74 7.47 9.30
N ASP A 40 4.74 6.61 9.51
CA ASP A 40 6.12 6.98 9.79
C ASP A 40 6.75 7.70 8.59
N MET A 41 6.50 7.22 7.37
CA MET A 41 7.00 7.85 6.14
C MET A 41 6.48 9.27 5.94
N LEU A 42 5.20 9.51 6.25
CA LEU A 42 4.52 10.79 6.03
C LEU A 42 4.61 11.73 7.24
N GLY A 43 5.05 11.25 8.40
CA GLY A 43 5.00 12.01 9.66
C GLY A 43 3.58 12.35 10.10
N LEU A 44 2.60 11.54 9.70
CA LEU A 44 1.18 11.73 10.01
C LEU A 44 0.74 10.76 11.12
N PRO A 45 -0.33 11.06 11.87
CA PRO A 45 -0.97 10.08 12.74
C PRO A 45 -1.56 8.91 11.93
N GLU A 46 -1.43 7.68 12.45
CA GLU A 46 -1.94 6.47 11.78
C GLU A 46 -3.45 6.55 11.50
N ALA A 47 -4.19 7.19 12.41
CA ALA A 47 -5.62 7.43 12.27
C ALA A 47 -5.95 8.27 11.02
N ASP A 48 -5.09 9.19 10.62
CA ASP A 48 -5.26 9.97 9.38
C ASP A 48 -5.00 9.10 8.14
N VAL A 49 -3.98 8.24 8.18
CA VAL A 49 -3.72 7.25 7.12
C VAL A 49 -4.93 6.33 6.92
N PHE A 50 -5.49 5.81 8.02
CA PHE A 50 -6.70 4.98 7.99
C PHE A 50 -7.90 5.72 7.40
N ARG A 51 -8.14 6.97 7.85
CA ARG A 51 -9.24 7.81 7.34
C ARG A 51 -9.08 8.13 5.85
N ALA A 52 -7.86 8.37 5.39
CA ALA A 52 -7.55 8.64 3.99
C ALA A 52 -7.87 7.42 3.13
N ILE A 53 -7.32 6.25 3.46
CA ILE A 53 -7.58 4.98 2.75
C ILE A 53 -9.08 4.69 2.68
N ARG A 54 -9.79 4.81 3.81
CA ARG A 54 -11.24 4.60 3.85
C ARG A 54 -12.00 5.59 2.97
N THR A 55 -11.54 6.83 2.87
CA THR A 55 -12.18 7.86 2.03
C THR A 55 -11.99 7.56 0.55
N ILE A 56 -10.81 7.13 0.14
CA ILE A 56 -10.50 6.70 -1.24
C ILE A 56 -11.48 5.62 -1.68
N TYR A 57 -11.61 4.54 -0.89
CA TYR A 57 -12.53 3.44 -1.20
C TYR A 57 -14.01 3.89 -1.18
N ARG A 58 -14.42 4.65 -0.16
CA ARG A 58 -15.81 5.16 -0.05
C ARG A 58 -16.20 6.04 -1.22
N LYS A 59 -15.27 6.82 -1.76
CA LYS A 59 -15.49 7.68 -2.92
C LYS A 59 -15.33 6.96 -4.25
N SER A 60 -15.00 5.66 -4.24
CA SER A 60 -14.69 4.89 -5.44
C SER A 60 -13.58 5.50 -6.29
N GLU A 61 -12.63 6.21 -5.66
CA GLU A 61 -11.40 6.70 -6.31
C GLU A 61 -10.42 5.54 -6.58
N LEU A 62 -10.58 4.45 -5.83
CA LEU A 62 -9.93 3.16 -6.01
C LEU A 62 -10.88 2.11 -5.45
N TYR A 63 -10.87 0.88 -5.95
CA TYR A 63 -11.64 -0.19 -5.36
C TYR A 63 -10.76 -1.15 -4.55
N GLU A 64 -11.30 -1.62 -3.42
CA GLU A 64 -10.60 -2.51 -2.50
C GLU A 64 -10.12 -3.81 -3.21
N HIS A 65 -10.94 -4.31 -4.14
CA HIS A 65 -10.64 -5.52 -4.93
C HIS A 65 -9.56 -5.33 -6.01
N GLU A 66 -9.17 -4.09 -6.31
CA GLU A 66 -8.08 -3.80 -7.26
C GLU A 66 -6.71 -3.76 -6.55
N THR A 67 -6.73 -3.60 -5.23
CA THR A 67 -5.53 -3.44 -4.40
C THR A 67 -5.10 -4.69 -3.65
N MET A 68 -6.00 -5.68 -3.52
CA MET A 68 -5.82 -6.88 -2.70
C MET A 68 -6.06 -8.17 -3.49
#